data_AF-A0A4W3IB67-F1
#
_entry.id   AF-A0A4W3IB67-F1
#
_cell.length_a   1.000
_cell.length_b   1.000
_cell.length_c   1.000
_cell.angle_alpha   90.00
_cell.angle_beta   90.00
_cell.angle_gamma   90.00
#
_symmetry.space_group_name_H-M   'P 1'
#
loop_
_entity.id
_entity.type
_entity.pdbx_description
1 polymer ?
#
loop_
_entity_poly.entity_id
_entity_poly.type
_entity_poly.pdbx_seq_one_letter_code
_entity_poly.pdbx_strand_id
1 'polypeptide(L)'
;MLGLFDSTGRGTCYYSNGNVWISITCMGGLYLNEKGAQVFRWWWRDPNSPSLFAPMKPIFLSLNENIGIRISAQDHIHITFLAKGKQMKLNVGIKLELNESFSNFPNNTWVTETQLYLEKSKIKIQSLINKMSLITSFPNIKNLDRIPLPFHLKSRRYKLVKLREKVKSGKHIRLLADMSNEN
;
A
#
# COMPACT_ATOMS: atom_id res chain seq x y z
N MET A 1 -12.58 15.55 -3.14
CA MET A 1 -11.70 14.36 -3.21
C MET A 1 -10.25 14.81 -3.06
N LEU A 2 -9.34 13.94 -2.63
CA LEU A 2 -7.93 14.27 -2.40
C LEU A 2 -7.03 13.26 -3.12
N GLY A 3 -5.92 13.74 -3.67
CA GLY A 3 -4.82 12.92 -4.20
C GLY A 3 -3.50 13.37 -3.60
N LEU A 4 -2.69 12.41 -3.15
CA LEU A 4 -1.34 12.63 -2.63
C LEU A 4 -0.36 11.85 -3.49
N PHE A 5 0.69 12.52 -3.97
CA PHE A 5 1.78 11.90 -4.72
C PHE A 5 3.10 12.38 -4.14
N ASP A 6 4.00 11.45 -3.84
CA ASP A 6 5.32 11.75 -3.29
C ASP A 6 6.44 11.47 -4.31
N SER A 7 7.63 12.00 -4.01
CA SER A 7 8.83 11.80 -4.83
C SER A 7 9.37 10.36 -4.81
N THR A 8 8.83 9.49 -3.96
CA THR A 8 9.20 8.07 -3.91
C THR A 8 8.38 7.20 -4.86
N GLY A 9 7.60 7.83 -5.75
CA GLY A 9 6.74 7.14 -6.70
C GLY A 9 5.52 6.49 -6.04
N ARG A 10 5.11 6.96 -4.85
CA ARG A 10 3.87 6.54 -4.21
C ARG A 10 2.78 7.57 -4.47
N GLY A 11 1.59 7.05 -4.71
CA GLY A 11 0.40 7.86 -4.95
C GLY A 11 -0.79 7.28 -4.21
N THR A 12 -1.67 8.10 -3.65
CA THR A 12 -2.94 7.64 -3.09
C THR A 12 -4.02 8.65 -3.36
N CYS A 13 -5.16 8.20 -3.90
CA CYS A 13 -6.34 9.03 -4.07
C CYS A 13 -7.50 8.50 -3.25
N TYR A 14 -8.36 9.40 -2.81
CA TYR A 14 -9.46 9.12 -1.91
C TYR A 14 -10.79 9.53 -2.52
N TYR A 15 -11.80 8.72 -2.29
CA TYR A 15 -13.19 9.09 -2.50
C TYR A 15 -13.61 10.23 -1.56
N SER A 16 -14.75 10.86 -1.84
CA SER A 16 -15.32 11.90 -0.97
C SER A 16 -15.63 11.41 0.45
N ASN A 17 -15.92 10.12 0.61
CA ASN A 17 -16.14 9.45 1.90
C ASN A 17 -14.85 9.13 2.68
N GLY A 18 -13.68 9.51 2.15
CA GLY A 18 -12.38 9.28 2.78
C GLY A 18 -11.81 7.88 2.57
N ASN A 19 -12.53 6.97 1.91
CA ASN A 19 -11.98 5.66 1.56
C ASN A 19 -10.96 5.78 0.43
N VAL A 20 -9.95 4.93 0.46
CA VAL A 20 -8.94 4.88 -0.60
C VAL A 20 -9.62 4.40 -1.88
N TRP A 21 -9.44 5.17 -2.95
CA TRP A 21 -9.87 4.81 -4.30
C TRP A 21 -8.75 4.07 -5.04
N ILE A 22 -7.55 4.65 -5.01
CA ILE A 22 -6.38 4.05 -5.65
C ILE A 22 -5.15 4.23 -4.78
N SER A 23 -4.28 3.22 -4.78
CA SER A 23 -2.99 3.29 -4.11
C SER A 23 -1.92 2.76 -5.05
N ILE A 24 -0.90 3.58 -5.28
CA ILE A 24 0.19 3.36 -6.22
C ILE A 24 1.50 3.28 -5.44
N THR A 25 2.36 2.37 -5.86
CA THR A 25 3.69 2.14 -5.29
C THR A 25 4.69 1.89 -6.41
N CYS A 26 5.98 1.78 -6.08
CA CYS A 26 7.03 1.41 -7.03
C CYS A 26 6.87 0.00 -7.66
N MET A 27 6.01 -0.85 -7.10
CA MET A 27 5.77 -2.21 -7.59
C MET A 27 4.54 -2.32 -8.50
N GLY A 28 3.56 -1.45 -8.31
CA GLY A 28 2.26 -1.54 -8.98
C GLY A 28 1.22 -0.68 -8.27
N GLY A 29 -0.03 -1.14 -8.29
CA GLY A 29 -1.09 -0.47 -7.53
C GLY A 29 -2.32 -1.32 -7.27
N LEU A 30 -3.18 -0.78 -6.41
CA LEU A 30 -4.52 -1.31 -6.11
C LEU A 30 -5.57 -0.30 -6.54
N TYR A 31 -6.63 -0.82 -7.14
CA TYR A 31 -7.90 -0.13 -7.33
C TYR A 31 -8.93 -0.70 -6.34
N LEU A 32 -9.54 0.18 -5.56
CA LEU A 32 -10.56 -0.16 -4.56
C LEU A 32 -11.88 0.52 -4.91
N ASN A 33 -12.99 -0.10 -4.49
CA ASN A 33 -14.32 0.52 -4.61
C ASN A 33 -14.60 1.48 -3.46
N GLU A 34 -15.72 2.21 -3.53
CA GLU A 34 -16.12 3.17 -2.49
C GLU A 34 -16.30 2.58 -1.10
N LYS A 35 -16.48 1.26 -0.98
CA LYS A 35 -16.55 0.53 0.29
C LYS A 35 -15.17 0.09 0.81
N GLY A 36 -14.11 0.42 0.08
CA GLY A 36 -12.73 0.04 0.41
C GLY A 36 -12.37 -1.41 0.09
N ALA A 37 -13.17 -2.12 -0.72
CA ALA A 37 -12.84 -3.47 -1.17
C ALA A 37 -11.97 -3.42 -2.43
N GLN A 38 -10.93 -4.27 -2.50
CA GLN A 38 -10.04 -4.36 -3.67
C GLN A 38 -10.83 -4.92 -4.87
N VAL A 39 -10.92 -4.14 -5.95
CA VAL A 39 -11.52 -4.56 -7.22
C VAL A 39 -10.47 -5.20 -8.11
N PHE A 40 -9.29 -4.58 -8.18
CA PHE A 40 -8.20 -5.03 -9.04
C PHE A 40 -6.84 -4.60 -8.47
N ARG A 41 -5.80 -5.37 -8.80
CA ARG A 41 -4.40 -5.08 -8.47
C ARG A 41 -3.57 -5.33 -9.72
N TRP A 42 -2.64 -4.43 -10.00
CA TRP A 42 -1.65 -4.59 -11.05
C TRP A 42 -0.23 -4.46 -10.51
N TRP A 43 0.71 -4.92 -11.32
CA TRP A 43 2.15 -4.77 -11.12
C TRP A 43 2.72 -4.01 -12.31
N TRP A 44 3.74 -3.18 -12.08
CA TRP A 44 4.43 -2.46 -13.16
C TRP A 44 5.36 -3.35 -13.98
N ARG A 45 5.86 -4.42 -13.37
CA ARG A 45 6.71 -5.44 -14.00
C ARG A 45 6.10 -6.82 -13.76
N ASP A 46 6.22 -7.69 -14.76
CA ASP A 46 5.95 -9.12 -14.56
C ASP A 46 7.17 -9.77 -13.89
N PRO A 47 7.04 -10.30 -12.67
CA PRO A 47 8.15 -10.97 -11.99
C PRO A 47 8.58 -12.28 -12.69
N ASN A 48 7.75 -12.86 -13.56
CA ASN A 48 8.09 -14.07 -14.33
C ASN A 48 8.72 -13.78 -15.70
N SER A 49 8.65 -12.52 -16.15
CA SER A 49 9.24 -12.10 -17.42
C SER A 49 9.69 -10.63 -17.31
N PRO A 50 10.94 -10.39 -16.91
CA PRO A 50 11.51 -9.05 -16.79
C PRO A 50 11.44 -8.23 -18.10
N SER A 51 11.29 -8.91 -19.24
CA SER A 51 11.19 -8.35 -20.59
C SER A 51 9.76 -8.04 -21.04
N LEU A 52 8.73 -8.54 -20.36
CA LEU A 52 7.32 -8.30 -20.72
C LEU A 52 6.68 -7.32 -19.73
N PHE A 53 6.82 -6.03 -20.02
CA PHE A 53 5.87 -5.04 -19.54
C PHE A 53 4.53 -5.33 -20.23
N ALA A 54 3.68 -6.17 -19.64
CA ALA A 54 2.33 -6.32 -20.15
C ALA A 54 1.64 -4.94 -20.07
N PRO A 55 1.18 -4.37 -21.20
CA PRO A 55 0.61 -3.04 -21.20
C PRO A 55 -0.67 -3.05 -20.35
N MET A 56 -0.61 -2.39 -19.20
CA MET A 56 -1.78 -2.18 -18.36
C MET A 56 -2.76 -1.29 -19.13
N LYS A 57 -4.04 -1.67 -19.19
CA LYS A 57 -5.09 -0.77 -19.68
C LYS A 57 -5.05 0.52 -18.85
N PRO A 58 -4.90 1.70 -19.47
CA PRO A 58 -4.80 2.94 -18.71
C PRO A 58 -6.01 3.14 -17.79
N ILE A 59 -5.73 3.54 -16.55
CA ILE A 59 -6.76 3.88 -15.57
C ILE A 59 -6.98 5.38 -15.65
N PHE A 60 -8.25 5.78 -15.75
CA PHE A 60 -8.67 7.17 -15.74
C PHE A 60 -9.55 7.42 -14.52
N LEU A 61 -9.24 8.48 -13.79
CA LEU A 61 -9.97 8.91 -12.61
C LEU A 61 -10.31 10.38 -12.77
N SER A 62 -11.51 10.77 -12.35
CA SER A 62 -11.88 12.17 -12.21
C SER A 62 -12.00 12.47 -10.72
N LEU A 63 -11.06 13.23 -10.17
CA LEU A 63 -11.11 13.65 -8.75
C LEU A 63 -12.20 14.71 -8.54
N ASN A 64 -12.44 15.53 -9.56
CA ASN A 64 -13.56 16.45 -9.67
C ASN A 64 -13.68 16.90 -11.14
N GLU A 65 -14.66 17.75 -11.43
CA GLU A 65 -14.92 18.29 -12.79
C GLU A 65 -13.69 18.94 -13.46
N ASN A 66 -12.75 19.43 -12.66
CA ASN A 66 -11.58 20.18 -13.11
C ASN A 66 -10.27 19.40 -12.97
N ILE A 67 -10.25 18.23 -12.31
CA ILE A 67 -9.02 17.50 -12.00
C ILE A 67 -9.19 16.03 -12.35
N GLY A 68 -8.44 15.58 -13.35
CA GLY A 68 -8.36 14.18 -13.77
C GLY A 68 -6.99 13.56 -13.52
N ILE A 69 -6.94 12.24 -13.39
CA ILE A 69 -5.70 11.47 -13.30
C ILE A 69 -5.73 10.37 -14.35
N ARG A 70 -4.63 10.23 -15.08
CA ARG A 70 -4.39 9.13 -16.03
C ARG A 70 -3.16 8.34 -15.61
N ILE A 71 -3.32 7.04 -15.43
CA ILE A 71 -2.24 6.13 -15.04
C ILE A 71 -2.08 5.13 -16.17
N SER A 72 -0.95 5.17 -16.87
CA SER A 72 -0.68 4.27 -18.02
C SER A 72 0.54 3.39 -17.80
N ALA A 73 1.56 3.91 -17.11
CA ALA A 73 2.76 3.17 -16.69
C ALA A 73 3.32 3.80 -15.41
N GLN A 74 4.36 3.19 -14.83
CA GLN A 74 4.99 3.65 -13.59
C GLN A 74 5.48 5.11 -13.68
N ASP A 75 6.04 5.49 -14.82
CA ASP A 75 6.57 6.82 -15.16
C ASP A 75 5.60 7.69 -15.96
N HIS A 76 4.42 7.16 -16.29
CA HIS A 76 3.38 7.85 -17.04
C HIS A 76 2.11 7.96 -16.20
N ILE A 77 2.21 8.78 -15.15
CA ILE A 77 1.08 9.14 -14.28
C ILE A 77 0.85 10.64 -14.42
N HIS A 78 -0.24 11.03 -15.08
CA HIS A 78 -0.51 12.43 -15.41
C HIS A 78 -1.70 12.94 -14.61
N ILE A 79 -1.51 14.05 -13.90
CA ILE A 79 -2.59 14.84 -13.31
C ILE A 79 -2.94 15.95 -14.30
N THR A 80 -4.21 16.02 -14.66
CA THR A 80 -4.74 16.98 -15.62
C THR A 80 -5.63 17.98 -14.89
N PHE A 81 -5.31 19.26 -15.01
CA PHE A 81 -6.13 20.36 -14.51
C PHE A 81 -6.84 21.02 -15.69
N LEU A 82 -8.16 21.13 -15.61
CA LEU A 82 -9.00 21.79 -16.60
C LEU A 82 -9.62 23.03 -15.96
N ALA A 83 -9.52 24.16 -16.64
CA ALA A 83 -10.17 25.40 -16.23
C ALA A 83 -10.43 26.29 -17.45
N LYS A 84 -11.69 26.72 -17.63
CA LYS A 84 -12.09 27.68 -18.69
C LYS A 84 -11.59 27.31 -20.10
N GLY A 85 -11.73 26.04 -20.48
CA GLY A 85 -11.29 25.52 -21.79
C GLY A 85 -9.77 25.37 -21.94
N LYS A 86 -8.98 25.67 -20.89
CA LYS A 86 -7.54 25.43 -20.85
C LYS A 86 -7.25 24.15 -20.08
N GLN A 87 -6.15 23.50 -20.45
CA GLN A 87 -5.69 22.26 -19.84
C GLN A 87 -4.21 22.37 -19.47
N MET A 88 -3.86 21.95 -18.27
CA MET A 88 -2.48 21.73 -17.83
C MET A 88 -2.30 20.27 -17.44
N LYS A 89 -1.18 19.65 -17.82
CA LYS A 89 -0.83 18.29 -17.45
C LYS A 89 0.48 18.28 -16.68
N LEU A 90 0.49 17.63 -15.53
CA LEU A 90 1.67 17.40 -14.71
C LEU A 90 1.97 15.90 -14.67
N ASN A 91 3.18 15.50 -15.06
CA ASN A 91 3.63 14.13 -14.83
C ASN A 91 4.14 14.00 -13.39
N VAL A 92 3.58 13.05 -12.66
CA VAL A 92 3.97 12.68 -11.29
C VAL A 92 4.45 11.23 -11.22
N GLY A 93 4.53 10.54 -12.37
CA GLY A 93 5.09 9.21 -12.47
C GLY A 93 6.60 9.24 -12.35
N ILE A 94 7.17 8.23 -11.69
CA ILE A 94 8.62 8.06 -11.54
C ILE A 94 8.97 6.60 -11.83
N LYS A 95 9.91 6.40 -12.75
CA LYS A 95 10.52 5.09 -12.97
C LYS A 95 11.56 4.86 -11.88
N LEU A 96 11.26 3.96 -10.95
CA LEU A 96 12.24 3.51 -9.97
C LEU A 96 12.84 2.20 -10.43
N GLU A 97 14.16 2.19 -10.62
CA GLU A 97 14.92 0.95 -10.76
C GLU A 97 14.91 0.24 -9.41
N LEU A 98 14.54 -1.03 -9.44
CA LEU A 98 14.58 -1.88 -8.25
C LEU A 98 15.81 -2.75 -8.43
N ASN A 99 16.75 -2.71 -7.48
CA ASN A 99 17.92 -3.58 -7.51
C ASN A 99 17.49 -5.04 -7.71
N GLU A 100 18.29 -5.83 -8.42
CA GLU A 100 18.00 -7.24 -8.74
C GLU A 100 17.70 -8.11 -7.51
N SER A 101 18.16 -7.71 -6.32
CA SER A 101 17.77 -8.35 -5.05
C SER A 101 16.25 -8.34 -4.80
N PHE A 102 15.54 -7.37 -5.39
CA PHE A 102 14.10 -7.23 -5.32
C PHE A 102 13.38 -8.09 -6.37
N SER A 103 14.00 -8.56 -7.46
CA SER A 103 13.29 -9.40 -8.44
C SER A 103 12.99 -10.82 -7.91
N ASN A 104 13.72 -11.28 -6.90
CA ASN A 104 13.63 -12.63 -6.34
C ASN A 104 12.51 -12.84 -5.29
N PHE A 105 11.72 -11.81 -4.96
CA PHE A 105 10.65 -11.98 -3.97
C PHE A 105 9.40 -12.61 -4.60
N PRO A 106 8.85 -13.67 -3.99
CA PRO A 106 7.71 -14.37 -4.55
C PRO A 106 6.49 -13.44 -4.69
N ASN A 107 5.92 -13.50 -5.89
CA ASN A 107 4.92 -12.67 -6.58
C ASN A 107 3.67 -12.24 -5.78
N ASN A 108 3.47 -12.74 -4.55
CA ASN A 108 2.28 -12.51 -3.74
C ASN A 108 2.59 -11.95 -2.32
N THR A 109 3.84 -11.63 -2.00
CA THR A 109 4.24 -11.28 -0.62
C THR A 109 4.92 -9.92 -0.48
N TRP A 110 4.75 -9.04 -1.45
CA TRP A 110 5.14 -7.64 -1.29
C TRP A 110 4.18 -6.95 -0.34
N VAL A 111 4.52 -7.05 0.95
CA VAL A 111 3.89 -6.28 2.01
C VAL A 111 4.86 -5.16 2.36
N THR A 112 4.49 -3.92 2.03
CA THR A 112 5.30 -2.76 2.39
C THR A 112 5.43 -2.66 3.92
N GLU A 113 6.51 -2.06 4.43
CA GLU A 113 6.67 -1.86 5.88
C GLU A 113 5.50 -1.09 6.50
N THR A 114 4.95 -0.13 5.75
CA THR A 114 3.72 0.59 6.09
C THR A 114 2.51 -0.34 6.17
N GLN A 115 2.34 -1.29 5.25
CA GLN A 115 1.27 -2.28 5.29
C GLN A 115 1.43 -3.26 6.48
N LEU A 116 2.66 -3.69 6.79
CA LEU A 116 2.93 -4.49 8.00
C LEU A 116 2.58 -3.71 9.27
N TYR A 117 2.94 -2.43 9.32
CA TYR A 117 2.60 -1.55 10.44
C TYR A 117 1.07 -1.35 10.58
N LEU A 118 0.38 -1.13 9.47
CA LEU A 118 -1.08 -1.01 9.44
C LEU A 118 -1.76 -2.30 9.92
N GLU A 119 -1.33 -3.46 9.45
CA GLU A 119 -1.89 -4.74 9.91
C GLU A 119 -1.60 -5.00 11.39
N LYS A 120 -0.41 -4.66 11.88
CA LYS A 120 -0.09 -4.70 13.32
C LYS A 120 -1.04 -3.80 14.12
N SER A 121 -1.32 -2.59 13.60
CA SER A 121 -2.20 -1.62 14.23
C SER A 121 -3.65 -2.11 14.25
N LYS A 122 -4.16 -2.68 13.15
CA LYS A 122 -5.50 -3.30 13.10
C LYS A 122 -5.65 -4.41 14.13
N ILE A 123 -4.67 -5.31 14.24
CA ILE A 123 -4.69 -6.40 15.25
C ILE A 123 -4.74 -5.81 16.67
N LYS A 124 -3.97 -4.76 16.94
CA LYS A 124 -3.97 -4.09 18.25
C LYS A 124 -5.34 -3.47 18.55
N ILE A 125 -5.92 -2.72 17.62
CA ILE A 125 -7.25 -2.10 17.77
C ILE A 125 -8.30 -3.19 18.00
N GLN A 126 -8.34 -4.22 17.18
CA GLN A 126 -9.33 -5.28 17.30
C GLN A 126 -9.20 -6.08 18.60
N SER A 127 -7.97 -6.26 19.10
CA SER A 127 -7.75 -6.84 20.43
C SER A 127 -8.30 -5.98 21.56
N LEU A 128 -8.17 -4.65 21.46
CA LEU A 128 -8.68 -3.71 22.46
C LEU A 128 -10.20 -3.71 22.44
N ILE A 129 -10.82 -3.69 21.26
CA ILE A 129 -12.28 -3.80 21.11
C ILE A 129 -12.80 -5.10 21.73
N ASN A 130 -12.14 -6.23 21.46
CA ASN A 130 -12.53 -7.50 22.05
C ASN A 130 -12.40 -7.51 23.58
N LYS A 131 -11.32 -6.93 24.11
CA LYS A 131 -11.12 -6.76 25.56
C LYS A 131 -12.24 -5.90 26.18
N MET A 132 -12.58 -4.78 25.56
CA MET A 132 -13.67 -3.89 26.02
C MET A 132 -15.01 -4.62 26.00
N SER A 133 -15.34 -5.31 24.91
CA SER A 133 -16.58 -6.09 24.81
C SER A 133 -16.68 -7.16 25.90
N LEU A 134 -15.58 -7.84 26.23
CA LEU A 134 -15.57 -8.86 27.28
C LEU A 134 -15.78 -8.26 28.68
N ILE A 135 -15.19 -7.10 28.97
CA ILE A 135 -15.45 -6.41 30.25
C ILE A 135 -16.91 -5.98 30.35
N THR A 136 -17.49 -5.44 29.27
CA THR A 136 -18.90 -5.03 29.25
C THR A 136 -19.83 -6.21 29.48
N SER A 137 -19.54 -7.37 28.89
CA SER A 137 -20.34 -8.59 29.06
C SER A 137 -20.07 -9.32 30.38
N PHE A 138 -18.86 -9.16 30.95
CA PHE A 138 -18.40 -9.84 32.16
C PHE A 138 -17.65 -8.85 33.08
N PRO A 139 -18.37 -8.02 33.85
CA PRO A 139 -17.78 -6.94 34.64
C PRO A 139 -16.84 -7.40 35.76
N ASN A 140 -16.82 -8.70 36.07
CA ASN A 140 -15.95 -9.29 37.11
C ASN A 140 -14.53 -9.64 36.62
N ILE A 141 -14.17 -9.32 35.37
CA ILE A 141 -12.81 -9.54 34.84
C ILE A 141 -11.85 -8.49 35.42
N LYS A 142 -11.05 -8.89 36.42
CA LYS A 142 -10.11 -7.99 37.12
C LYS A 142 -8.78 -7.76 36.39
N ASN A 143 -8.39 -8.63 35.46
CA ASN A 143 -7.08 -8.57 34.80
C ASN A 143 -7.20 -8.59 33.27
N LEU A 144 -7.00 -7.41 32.68
CA LEU A 144 -7.11 -7.15 31.25
C LEU A 144 -6.03 -7.86 30.41
N ASP A 145 -4.88 -8.18 31.02
CA ASP A 145 -3.73 -8.79 30.34
C ASP A 145 -3.84 -10.31 30.25
N ARG A 146 -4.69 -10.90 31.09
CA ARG A 146 -4.99 -12.35 31.05
C ARG A 146 -6.03 -12.70 29.99
N ILE A 147 -6.70 -11.73 29.38
CA ILE A 147 -7.69 -11.99 28.34
C ILE A 147 -6.97 -12.51 27.09
N PRO A 148 -7.19 -13.78 26.70
CA PRO A 148 -6.51 -14.34 25.55
C PRO A 148 -7.02 -13.68 24.26
N LEU A 149 -6.10 -13.49 23.30
CA LEU A 149 -6.48 -13.04 21.97
C LEU A 149 -7.42 -14.08 21.32
N PRO A 150 -8.53 -13.67 20.67
CA PRO A 150 -9.35 -14.56 19.86
C PRO A 150 -8.51 -15.37 18.87
N PHE A 151 -8.93 -16.61 18.59
CA PHE A 151 -8.18 -17.54 17.74
C PHE A 151 -7.86 -16.95 16.36
N HIS A 152 -8.84 -16.27 15.74
CA HIS A 152 -8.66 -15.62 14.43
C HIS A 152 -7.59 -14.50 14.48
N LEU A 153 -7.51 -13.74 15.58
CA LEU A 153 -6.46 -12.73 15.78
C LEU A 153 -5.10 -13.35 16.09
N LYS A 154 -5.03 -14.47 16.83
CA LYS A 154 -3.79 -15.23 17.05
C LYS A 154 -3.21 -15.70 15.72
N SER A 155 -4.04 -16.31 14.87
CA SER A 155 -3.65 -16.78 13.53
C SER A 155 -3.17 -15.62 12.64
N ARG A 156 -3.90 -14.50 12.62
CA ARG A 156 -3.51 -13.29 11.85
C ARG A 156 -2.18 -12.69 12.35
N ARG A 157 -1.98 -12.63 13.66
CA ARG A 157 -0.72 -12.17 14.28
C ARG A 157 0.45 -13.08 13.93
N TYR A 158 0.26 -14.41 13.99
CA TYR A 158 1.29 -15.37 13.59
C TYR A 158 1.69 -15.20 12.12
N LYS A 159 0.71 -15.08 11.21
CA LYS A 159 0.96 -14.80 9.79
C LYS A 159 1.77 -13.52 9.59
N LEU A 160 1.43 -12.46 10.35
CA LEU A 160 2.15 -11.18 10.28
C LEU A 160 3.60 -11.29 10.74
N VAL A 161 3.89 -12.01 11.82
CA VAL A 161 5.26 -12.24 12.29
C VAL A 161 6.08 -12.98 11.23
N LYS A 162 5.53 -14.06 10.67
CA LYS A 162 6.16 -14.82 9.58
C LYS A 162 6.44 -13.95 8.34
N LEU A 163 5.51 -13.07 7.98
CA LEU A 163 5.70 -12.12 6.87
C LEU A 163 6.78 -11.08 7.19
N ARG A 164 6.82 -10.56 8.42
CA ARG A 164 7.86 -9.62 8.86
C ARG A 164 9.24 -10.25 8.83
N GLU A 165 9.37 -11.50 9.27
CA GLU A 165 10.63 -12.25 9.21
C GLU A 165 11.10 -12.46 7.79
N LYS A 166 10.21 -12.82 6.86
CA LYS A 166 10.52 -12.91 5.42
C LYS A 166 10.97 -11.57 4.82
N VAL A 167 10.32 -10.47 5.21
CA VAL A 167 10.73 -9.12 4.79
C VAL A 167 12.09 -8.76 5.39
N LYS A 168 12.36 -9.11 6.66
CA LYS A 168 13.65 -8.87 7.32
C LYS A 168 14.80 -9.71 6.75
N SER A 169 14.55 -10.99 6.46
CA SER A 169 15.56 -11.86 5.85
C SER A 169 15.88 -11.42 4.42
N GLY A 170 14.91 -10.88 3.69
CA GLY A 170 15.16 -10.22 2.41
C GLY A 170 15.74 -8.80 2.52
N LYS A 171 15.67 -8.17 3.70
CA LYS A 171 16.35 -6.90 4.03
C LYS A 171 17.81 -7.09 4.47
N HIS A 172 18.35 -8.31 4.53
CA HIS A 172 19.77 -8.51 4.86
C HIS A 172 20.74 -7.98 3.80
N ILE A 173 20.24 -7.37 2.72
CA ILE A 173 21.02 -6.59 1.75
C ILE A 173 20.40 -5.20 1.61
N ARG A 174 20.56 -4.35 2.62
CA ARG A 174 20.72 -2.90 2.43
C ARG A 174 21.65 -2.37 3.51
N LEU A 175 22.89 -2.09 3.11
CA LEU A 175 23.68 -0.89 3.43
C LEU A 175 25.07 -1.05 2.80
N LEU A 176 25.18 -0.73 1.50
CA LEU A 176 26.44 -0.31 0.85
C LEU A 176 26.13 0.85 -0.11
N ALA A 177 25.40 1.85 0.39
CA ALA A 177 25.25 3.13 -0.30
C ALA A 177 25.36 4.35 0.65
N ASP A 178 25.52 4.11 1.96
CA ASP A 178 25.76 5.18 2.96
C ASP A 178 27.20 5.17 3.50
N MET A 179 28.17 4.57 2.78
CA MET A 179 29.62 4.65 3.12
C MET A 179 30.47 5.28 2.01
N SER A 180 29.89 6.10 1.16
CA SER A 180 30.65 6.82 0.12
C SER A 180 30.25 8.27 -0.04
N ASN A 181 29.82 8.92 1.05
CA ASN A 181 29.65 10.37 1.12
C ASN A 181 29.79 10.86 2.57
N GLU A 182 30.95 10.60 3.17
CA GLU A 182 31.56 11.55 4.10
C GLU A 182 33.04 11.63 3.70
N ASN A 183 33.42 12.78 3.14
CA ASN A 183 34.81 13.24 3.09
C ASN A 183 35.26 13.60 4.50
#